data_AF-A0A453IYX7-F1
#
_entry.id   AF-A0A453IYX7-F1
#
_cell.length_a   1.000
_cell.length_b   1.000
_cell.length_c   1.000
_cell.angle_alpha   90.00
_cell.angle_beta   90.00
_cell.angle_gamma   90.00
#
_symmetry.space_group_name_H-M   'P 1'
#
loop_
_entity.id
_entity.type
_entity.pdbx_description
1 polymer ?
#
loop_
_entity_poly.entity_id
_entity_poly.type
_entity_poly.pdbx_seq_one_letter_code
_entity_poly.pdbx_strand_id
1 'polypeptide(L)'
;HVYVLNLFTLFCRERTVVALIALGAAPGALTDPRPDFPSGRTPADLASFNGHKGISGFLAEFSLTSHLQTLNLKEAMGSNASEISGLPGIGDVTGRIASPSAGQGLQAGSMGDSLGAVRNAAQAAARIYQVFRVQSFQRKQAVQYEDDNGVISDERAMSLLSYKPSKPGQFDPMHAAATRIQNKFRGWKGRKEFLLIRQRIVKIQAHVRGHQVRKHYRKIIWSVGIVEKVILRWRRRGAGLRGFRSTEVATDSSTSSSSVDVIPVKPAEDDYNFLQEGRKQTEERLQRALARVKSMVQYPEARDQYQRILTVVTKMQESQVIKPRLGVVPGKRSIRF
;
A
#
# COMPACT_ATOMS: atom_id res chain seq x y z
N HIS A 1 -10.83 3.55 17.72
CA HIS A 1 -11.19 4.69 16.85
C HIS A 1 -11.41 4.32 15.38
N VAL A 2 -10.48 3.58 14.73
CA VAL A 2 -10.60 3.19 13.31
C VAL A 2 -11.84 2.34 12.98
N TYR A 3 -12.10 1.28 13.77
CA TYR A 3 -13.30 0.44 13.60
C TYR A 3 -14.62 1.20 13.83
N VAL A 4 -14.58 2.23 14.67
CA VAL A 4 -15.74 3.04 15.02
C VAL A 4 -16.10 3.96 13.85
N LEU A 5 -15.12 4.59 13.19
CA LEU A 5 -15.40 5.40 12.00
C LEU A 5 -16.05 4.55 10.89
N ASN A 6 -15.52 3.35 10.64
CA ASN A 6 -16.04 2.44 9.61
C ASN A 6 -17.47 1.95 9.91
N LEU A 7 -17.75 1.53 11.15
CA LEU A 7 -19.07 1.05 11.57
C LEU A 7 -20.13 2.18 11.55
N PHE A 8 -19.76 3.39 11.96
CA PHE A 8 -20.68 4.53 11.99
C PHE A 8 -20.88 5.20 10.63
N THR A 9 -19.90 5.13 9.71
CA THR A 9 -20.14 5.49 8.30
C THR A 9 -21.11 4.56 7.60
N LEU A 10 -21.36 3.36 8.13
CA LEU A 10 -22.37 2.43 7.66
C LEU A 10 -23.79 2.89 8.02
N PHE A 11 -23.94 3.58 9.17
CA PHE A 11 -25.19 4.21 9.62
C PHE A 11 -25.35 5.68 9.19
N CYS A 12 -24.37 6.22 8.47
CA CYS A 12 -24.40 7.50 7.71
C CYS A 12 -25.02 8.73 8.41
N ARG A 13 -24.78 8.92 9.72
CA ARG A 13 -25.23 10.14 10.41
C ARG A 13 -24.17 11.24 10.35
N GLU A 14 -24.52 12.40 9.80
CA GLU A 14 -23.63 13.57 9.66
C GLU A 14 -22.95 13.90 11.00
N ARG A 15 -23.73 13.96 12.10
CA ARG A 15 -23.23 14.31 13.44
C ARG A 15 -22.19 13.33 14.00
N THR A 16 -22.32 12.03 13.72
CA THR A 16 -21.36 11.03 14.22
C THR A 16 -20.05 11.08 13.46
N VAL A 17 -20.11 11.31 12.14
CA VAL A 17 -18.90 11.49 11.32
C VAL A 17 -18.12 12.72 11.80
N VAL A 18 -18.82 13.82 12.02
CA VAL A 18 -18.22 15.07 12.52
C VAL A 18 -17.58 14.88 13.90
N ALA A 19 -18.28 14.25 14.84
CA ALA A 19 -17.75 13.98 16.17
C ALA A 19 -16.50 13.09 16.13
N LEU A 20 -16.47 12.07 15.27
CA LEU A 20 -15.32 11.18 15.16
C LEU A 20 -14.10 11.87 14.54
N ILE A 21 -14.31 12.76 13.57
CA ILE A 21 -13.24 13.58 12.99
C ILE A 21 -12.68 14.56 14.03
N ALA A 22 -13.55 15.20 14.81
CA ALA A 22 -13.14 16.05 15.92
C ALA A 22 -12.35 15.28 17.00
N LEU A 23 -12.62 13.98 17.18
CA LEU A 23 -11.85 13.09 18.07
C LEU A 23 -10.56 12.55 17.43
N GLY A 24 -10.17 13.04 16.25
CA GLY A 24 -8.93 12.65 15.57
C GLY A 24 -8.98 11.28 14.90
N ALA A 25 -10.16 10.79 14.51
CA ALA A 25 -10.26 9.53 13.77
C ALA A 25 -9.57 9.63 12.39
N ALA A 26 -8.83 8.59 12.01
CA ALA A 26 -8.14 8.51 10.72
C ALA A 26 -9.14 8.23 9.58
N PRO A 27 -9.41 9.19 8.67
CA PRO A 27 -10.40 9.05 7.60
C PRO A 27 -9.95 8.11 6.45
N GLY A 28 -8.64 7.82 6.37
CA GLY A 28 -8.05 6.97 5.33
C GLY A 28 -7.93 5.49 5.69
N ALA A 29 -8.35 5.10 6.90
CA ALA A 29 -8.18 3.74 7.38
C ALA A 29 -9.09 2.75 6.63
N LEU A 30 -8.57 1.59 6.27
CA LEU A 30 -9.31 0.58 5.49
C LEU A 30 -10.17 -0.30 6.40
N THR A 31 -11.31 -0.75 5.87
CA THR A 31 -12.10 -1.83 6.46
C THR A 31 -11.44 -3.19 6.27
N ASP A 32 -11.78 -4.14 7.14
CA ASP A 32 -11.35 -5.53 6.96
C ASP A 32 -11.83 -6.09 5.60
N PRO A 33 -11.01 -6.92 4.94
CA PRO A 33 -11.38 -7.57 3.68
C PRO A 33 -12.65 -8.41 3.85
N ARG A 34 -13.61 -8.20 2.95
CA ARG A 34 -14.84 -9.01 2.85
C ARG A 34 -14.91 -9.63 1.45
N PRO A 35 -15.66 -10.71 1.22
CA PRO A 35 -15.81 -11.30 -0.12
C PRO A 35 -16.25 -10.27 -1.18
N ASP A 36 -17.07 -9.27 -0.80
CA ASP A 36 -17.49 -8.18 -1.70
C ASP A 36 -16.37 -7.16 -1.98
N PHE A 37 -15.42 -7.02 -1.06
CA PHE A 37 -14.35 -6.02 -1.08
C PHE A 37 -13.02 -6.63 -0.59
N PRO A 38 -12.31 -7.41 -1.44
CA PRO A 38 -11.11 -8.14 -1.03
C PRO A 38 -9.92 -7.24 -0.68
N SER A 39 -9.91 -5.98 -1.14
CA SER A 39 -8.85 -5.01 -0.88
C SER A 39 -9.19 -3.97 0.22
N GLY A 40 -10.33 -4.16 0.90
CA GLY A 40 -10.87 -3.22 1.87
C GLY A 40 -11.43 -1.93 1.23
N ARG A 41 -12.30 -1.22 1.95
CA ARG A 41 -12.87 0.06 1.53
C ARG A 41 -12.50 1.17 2.52
N THR A 42 -12.43 2.39 2.01
CA THR A 42 -12.31 3.58 2.86
C THR A 42 -13.69 4.01 3.39
N PRO A 43 -13.75 4.74 4.52
CA PRO A 43 -14.97 5.36 5.02
C PRO A 43 -15.71 6.18 3.94
N ALA A 44 -14.96 6.87 3.07
CA ALA A 44 -15.52 7.62 1.95
C ALA A 44 -16.19 6.71 0.90
N ASP A 45 -15.57 5.58 0.57
CA ASP A 45 -16.14 4.60 -0.36
C ASP A 45 -17.42 3.97 0.19
N LEU A 46 -17.47 3.68 1.50
CA LEU A 46 -18.67 3.16 2.18
C LEU A 46 -19.81 4.19 2.19
N ALA A 47 -19.51 5.44 2.53
CA ALA A 47 -20.52 6.51 2.53
C ALA A 47 -21.12 6.72 1.13
N SER A 48 -20.29 6.63 0.08
CA SER A 48 -20.78 6.73 -1.30
C SER A 48 -21.55 5.50 -1.75
N PHE A 49 -21.21 4.29 -1.28
CA PHE A 49 -21.98 3.07 -1.55
C PHE A 49 -23.41 3.18 -0.99
N ASN A 50 -23.56 3.82 0.17
CA ASN A 50 -24.84 4.11 0.79
C ASN A 50 -25.56 5.34 0.22
N GLY A 51 -25.04 5.97 -0.85
CA GLY A 51 -25.68 7.11 -1.52
C GLY A 51 -25.36 8.49 -0.92
N HIS A 52 -24.60 8.58 0.16
CA HIS A 52 -24.26 9.85 0.82
C HIS A 52 -23.04 10.51 0.17
N LYS A 53 -23.27 11.13 -0.99
CA LYS A 53 -22.22 11.76 -1.81
C LYS A 53 -21.53 12.92 -1.08
N GLY A 54 -22.26 13.71 -0.30
CA GLY A 54 -21.70 14.83 0.48
C GLY A 54 -20.71 14.38 1.55
N ILE A 55 -21.12 13.42 2.40
CA ILE A 55 -20.25 12.79 3.42
C ILE A 55 -19.04 12.13 2.74
N SER A 56 -19.24 11.43 1.63
CA SER A 56 -18.16 10.77 0.91
C SER A 56 -17.11 11.75 0.37
N GLY A 57 -17.55 12.89 -0.17
CA GLY A 57 -16.66 13.94 -0.68
C GLY A 57 -15.86 14.57 0.44
N PHE A 58 -16.50 14.88 1.57
CA PHE A 58 -15.83 15.43 2.74
C PHE A 58 -14.74 14.50 3.29
N LEU A 59 -15.09 13.22 3.50
CA LEU A 59 -14.14 12.22 4.01
C LEU A 59 -12.98 11.98 3.03
N ALA A 60 -13.25 11.99 1.73
CA ALA A 60 -12.23 11.82 0.71
C ALA A 60 -11.25 13.00 0.67
N GLU A 61 -11.74 14.25 0.71
CA GLU A 61 -10.87 15.43 0.79
C GLU A 61 -10.07 15.43 2.09
N PHE A 62 -10.73 15.24 3.23
CA PHE A 62 -10.09 15.25 4.54
C PHE A 62 -9.02 14.15 4.65
N SER A 63 -9.24 12.98 4.04
CA SER A 63 -8.22 11.92 3.98
C SER A 63 -7.01 12.31 3.14
N LEU A 64 -7.19 13.01 2.03
CA LEU A 64 -6.09 13.44 1.15
C LEU A 64 -5.26 14.55 1.80
N THR A 65 -5.93 15.54 2.40
CA THR A 65 -5.26 16.67 3.07
C THR A 65 -4.56 16.23 4.35
N SER A 66 -5.19 15.36 5.16
CA SER A 66 -4.55 14.76 6.34
C SER A 66 -3.33 13.93 5.97
N HIS A 67 -3.43 13.10 4.93
CA HIS A 67 -2.29 12.29 4.47
C HIS A 67 -1.14 13.18 3.97
N LEU A 68 -1.42 14.26 3.22
CA LEU A 68 -0.40 15.23 2.83
C LEU A 68 0.26 15.89 4.04
N GLN A 69 -0.50 16.28 5.06
CA GLN A 69 0.06 16.86 6.29
C GLN A 69 1.00 15.88 6.98
N THR A 70 0.64 14.59 7.07
CA THR A 70 1.52 13.56 7.65
C THR A 70 2.81 13.37 6.83
N LEU A 71 2.76 13.48 5.51
CA LEU A 71 3.94 13.40 4.65
C LEU A 71 4.86 14.61 4.84
N ASN A 72 4.30 15.82 4.86
CA ASN A 72 5.07 17.05 5.11
C ASN A 72 5.77 17.03 6.49
N LEU A 73 5.10 16.55 7.54
CA LEU A 73 5.71 16.42 8.88
C LEU A 73 6.87 15.42 8.87
N LYS A 74 6.73 14.32 8.13
CA LYS A 74 7.79 13.33 7.98
C LYS A 74 8.99 13.88 7.20
N GLU A 75 8.74 14.68 6.17
CA GLU A 75 9.79 15.38 5.42
C GLU A 75 10.52 16.44 6.28
N ALA A 76 9.78 17.16 7.13
CA ALA A 76 10.37 18.12 8.07
C ALA A 76 11.24 17.45 9.15
N MET A 77 10.85 16.27 9.65
CA MET A 77 11.65 15.50 10.61
C MET A 77 12.84 14.76 9.98
N GLY A 78 12.73 14.38 8.70
CA GLY A 78 13.76 13.67 7.95
C GLY A 78 14.77 14.61 7.30
N SER A 79 15.43 15.46 8.10
CA SER A 79 16.73 16.11 7.86
C SER A 79 17.33 16.03 6.44
N ASN A 80 16.63 16.55 5.42
CA ASN A 80 17.07 16.77 4.02
C ASN A 80 16.20 17.85 3.37
N ALA A 81 15.82 18.88 4.13
CA ALA A 81 14.88 19.92 3.72
C ALA A 81 15.43 20.92 2.67
N SER A 82 16.65 20.76 2.17
CA SER A 82 17.34 21.87 1.47
C SER A 82 17.34 21.83 -0.06
N GLU A 83 16.95 20.75 -0.74
CA GLU A 83 17.16 20.66 -2.20
C GLU A 83 15.90 20.47 -3.07
N ILE A 84 14.70 20.49 -2.47
CA ILE A 84 13.43 20.49 -3.24
C ILE A 84 12.51 21.65 -2.80
N SER A 85 13.10 22.73 -2.26
CA SER A 85 12.41 24.02 -2.09
C SER A 85 12.48 24.84 -3.39
N GLY A 86 12.02 24.25 -4.49
CA GLY A 86 12.09 24.83 -5.83
C GLY A 86 10.73 25.22 -6.44
N LEU A 87 9.63 25.16 -5.67
CA LEU A 87 8.33 25.68 -6.14
C LEU A 87 7.75 26.70 -5.14
N PRO A 88 7.50 27.95 -5.56
CA PRO A 88 6.89 28.97 -4.73
C PRO A 88 5.42 28.59 -4.47
N GLY A 89 5.01 28.65 -3.20
CA GLY A 89 3.63 28.38 -2.80
C GLY A 89 3.45 27.69 -1.45
N ILE A 90 4.43 27.82 -0.54
CA ILE A 90 4.25 27.53 0.90
C ILE A 90 3.87 28.86 1.56
N GLY A 91 2.65 29.28 1.29
CA GLY A 91 1.92 30.31 2.00
C GLY A 91 0.44 29.99 1.84
N ASP A 92 -0.29 29.85 2.94
CA ASP A 92 -1.76 29.80 2.99
C ASP A 92 -2.54 28.53 2.63
N VAL A 93 -2.11 27.35 3.10
CA VAL A 93 -3.12 26.32 3.48
C VAL A 93 -3.60 26.52 4.92
N THR A 94 -2.80 27.16 5.77
CA THR A 94 -3.19 27.58 7.13
C THR A 94 -4.02 28.88 7.12
N GLY A 95 -3.96 29.67 6.03
CA GLY A 95 -4.61 30.98 5.90
C GLY A 95 -6.13 30.98 5.73
N ARG A 96 -6.78 29.80 5.64
CA ARG A 96 -8.26 29.71 5.65
C ARG A 96 -8.86 29.47 7.03
N ILE A 97 -8.04 29.16 8.04
CA ILE A 97 -8.55 28.97 9.41
C ILE A 97 -8.63 30.31 10.17
N ALA A 98 -8.07 31.41 9.63
CA ALA A 98 -7.95 32.67 10.36
C ALA A 98 -8.37 33.96 9.62
N SER A 99 -8.97 33.91 8.42
CA SER A 99 -9.40 35.15 7.73
C SER A 99 -10.77 35.01 7.06
N PRO A 100 -11.82 35.68 7.58
CA PRO A 100 -13.05 35.87 6.83
C PRO A 100 -12.78 36.94 5.78
N SER A 101 -12.61 36.54 4.52
CA SER A 101 -12.55 37.49 3.41
C SER A 101 -13.93 38.16 3.27
N ALA A 102 -14.05 39.32 3.89
CA ALA A 102 -15.13 40.26 3.64
C ALA A 102 -15.11 40.68 2.17
N GLY A 103 -16.27 40.56 1.52
CA GLY A 103 -16.53 41.11 0.19
C GLY A 103 -16.37 40.10 -0.95
N GLN A 104 -17.47 39.43 -1.32
CA GLN A 104 -18.12 39.57 -2.65
C GLN A 104 -19.08 38.40 -2.91
N GLY A 105 -20.39 38.67 -2.85
CA GLY A 105 -21.44 37.86 -3.48
C GLY A 105 -22.05 36.71 -2.66
N LEU A 106 -23.13 37.00 -1.94
CA LEU A 106 -23.99 36.10 -1.16
C LEU A 106 -24.75 35.00 -1.97
N GLN A 107 -24.30 34.62 -3.18
CA GLN A 107 -24.90 33.54 -3.97
C GLN A 107 -23.90 32.49 -4.49
N ALA A 108 -22.61 32.59 -4.13
CA ALA A 108 -21.55 31.69 -4.64
C ALA A 108 -20.96 30.72 -3.59
N GLY A 109 -21.54 30.63 -2.38
CA GLY A 109 -20.93 29.91 -1.25
C GLY A 109 -20.79 28.39 -1.46
N SER A 110 -21.90 27.70 -1.76
CA SER A 110 -21.93 26.22 -1.90
C SER A 110 -21.09 25.68 -3.04
N MET A 111 -21.19 26.32 -4.20
CA MET A 111 -20.40 25.95 -5.36
C MET A 111 -18.91 26.30 -5.18
N GLY A 112 -18.61 27.49 -4.64
CA GLY A 112 -17.24 27.95 -4.43
C GLY A 112 -16.45 27.07 -3.48
N ASP A 113 -17.05 26.71 -2.33
CA ASP A 113 -16.45 25.83 -1.34
C ASP A 113 -16.23 24.42 -1.90
N SER A 114 -17.23 23.90 -2.63
CA SER A 114 -17.16 22.59 -3.28
C SER A 114 -16.09 22.52 -4.36
N LEU A 115 -15.94 23.56 -5.18
CA LEU A 115 -14.86 23.65 -6.17
C LEU A 115 -13.50 23.85 -5.51
N GLY A 116 -13.44 24.56 -4.38
CA GLY A 116 -12.28 24.64 -3.51
C GLY A 116 -11.82 23.26 -3.03
N ALA A 117 -12.76 22.43 -2.59
CA ALA A 117 -12.50 21.06 -2.17
C ALA A 117 -11.87 20.21 -3.28
N VAL A 118 -12.36 20.33 -4.51
CA VAL A 118 -11.77 19.61 -5.67
C VAL A 118 -10.34 20.05 -5.95
N ARG A 119 -10.06 21.36 -5.90
CA ARG A 119 -8.70 21.89 -6.12
C ARG A 119 -7.74 21.41 -5.03
N ASN A 120 -8.15 21.48 -3.77
CA ASN A 120 -7.38 21.00 -2.62
C ASN A 120 -7.08 19.51 -2.75
N ALA A 121 -8.11 18.70 -3.01
CA ALA A 121 -7.97 17.26 -3.18
C ALA A 121 -7.03 16.91 -4.34
N ALA A 122 -7.17 17.59 -5.48
CA ALA A 122 -6.31 17.38 -6.65
C ALA A 122 -4.85 17.75 -6.39
N GLN A 123 -4.61 18.91 -5.77
CA GLN A 123 -3.27 19.34 -5.37
C GLN A 123 -2.66 18.40 -4.34
N ALA A 124 -3.45 17.95 -3.35
CA ALA A 124 -3.00 17.00 -2.34
C ALA A 124 -2.61 15.67 -2.96
N ALA A 125 -3.45 15.10 -3.83
CA ALA A 125 -3.15 13.87 -4.55
C ALA A 125 -1.89 14.00 -5.42
N ALA A 126 -1.74 15.11 -6.16
CA ALA A 126 -0.56 15.35 -7.00
C ALA A 126 0.74 15.37 -6.19
N ARG A 127 0.74 16.03 -5.02
CA ARG A 127 1.90 16.05 -4.12
C ARG A 127 2.18 14.68 -3.52
N ILE A 128 1.15 13.95 -3.08
CA ILE A 128 1.31 12.56 -2.59
C ILE A 128 1.96 11.67 -3.67
N TYR A 129 1.54 11.80 -4.95
CA TYR A 129 2.17 11.08 -6.05
C TYR A 129 3.64 11.44 -6.23
N GLN A 130 4.00 12.72 -6.15
CA GLN A 130 5.39 13.16 -6.25
C GLN A 130 6.24 12.57 -5.12
N VAL A 131 5.75 12.61 -3.88
CA VAL A 131 6.45 12.02 -2.72
C VAL A 131 6.65 10.53 -2.91
N PHE A 132 5.63 9.79 -3.35
CA PHE A 132 5.75 8.35 -3.62
C PHE A 132 6.71 8.02 -4.76
N ARG A 133 6.79 8.88 -5.79
CA ARG A 133 7.77 8.74 -6.87
C ARG A 133 9.19 8.88 -6.35
N VAL A 134 9.46 9.89 -5.52
CA VAL A 134 10.77 10.14 -4.90
C VAL A 134 11.15 8.99 -3.96
N GLN A 135 10.26 8.59 -3.05
CA GLN A 135 10.51 7.48 -2.11
C GLN A 135 10.74 6.14 -2.83
N SER A 136 10.01 5.89 -3.93
CA SER A 136 10.26 4.71 -4.77
C SER A 136 11.66 4.75 -5.38
N PHE A 137 12.07 5.91 -5.88
CA PHE A 137 13.39 6.06 -6.50
C PHE A 137 14.51 5.86 -5.47
N GLN A 138 14.39 6.48 -4.30
CA GLN A 138 15.32 6.29 -3.19
C GLN A 138 15.41 4.81 -2.75
N ARG A 139 14.27 4.10 -2.68
CA ARG A 139 14.28 2.66 -2.37
C ARG A 139 15.00 1.84 -3.43
N LYS A 140 14.79 2.14 -4.71
CA LYS A 140 15.51 1.45 -5.81
C LYS A 140 17.01 1.71 -5.75
N GLN A 141 17.42 2.96 -5.47
CA GLN A 141 18.83 3.30 -5.27
C GLN A 141 19.42 2.54 -4.08
N ALA A 142 18.75 2.52 -2.92
CA ALA A 142 19.24 1.82 -1.73
C ALA A 142 19.47 0.31 -1.98
N VAL A 143 18.57 -0.34 -2.73
CA VAL A 143 18.73 -1.75 -3.11
C VAL A 143 19.92 -1.96 -4.06
N GLN A 144 20.16 -1.03 -5.00
CA GLN A 144 21.33 -1.10 -5.89
C GLN A 144 22.66 -0.91 -5.14
N TYR A 145 22.70 -0.02 -4.15
CA TYR A 145 23.90 0.18 -3.33
C TYR A 145 24.17 -0.98 -2.36
N GLU A 146 23.16 -1.70 -1.88
CA GLU A 146 23.40 -2.92 -1.10
C GLU A 146 23.91 -4.10 -1.95
N ASP A 147 23.53 -4.18 -3.23
CA ASP A 147 24.03 -5.19 -4.17
C ASP A 147 25.46 -4.86 -4.66
N ASP A 148 25.78 -3.57 -4.85
CA ASP A 148 27.08 -3.09 -5.31
C ASP A 148 28.10 -2.85 -4.17
N ASN A 149 27.67 -2.89 -2.90
CA ASN A 149 28.58 -2.88 -1.75
C ASN A 149 29.38 -4.19 -1.58
N GLY A 150 29.15 -5.18 -2.44
CA GLY A 150 30.11 -6.27 -2.68
C GLY A 150 31.34 -5.85 -3.50
N VAL A 151 31.31 -4.66 -4.10
CA VAL A 151 32.34 -4.10 -4.99
C VAL A 151 32.65 -2.64 -4.60
N ILE A 152 32.87 -2.37 -3.31
CA ILE A 152 33.42 -1.08 -2.87
C ILE A 152 34.89 -0.99 -3.33
N SER A 153 35.08 -0.28 -4.44
CA SER A 153 36.09 0.77 -4.65
C SER A 153 37.44 0.58 -3.93
N ASP A 154 38.25 -0.35 -4.42
CA ASP A 154 39.64 -0.57 -3.98
C ASP A 154 40.58 0.57 -4.42
N GLU A 155 40.15 1.43 -5.36
CA GLU A 155 41.02 2.43 -6.00
C GLU A 155 41.31 3.67 -5.14
N ARG A 156 40.34 4.10 -4.31
CA ARG A 156 40.51 5.26 -3.41
C ARG A 156 41.14 4.89 -2.06
N ALA A 157 40.96 3.64 -1.61
CA ALA A 157 41.65 3.13 -0.44
C ALA A 157 43.15 2.89 -0.71
N MET A 158 43.52 2.43 -1.91
CA MET A 158 44.92 2.23 -2.28
C MET A 158 45.71 3.54 -2.48
N SER A 159 45.05 4.65 -2.82
CA SER A 159 45.73 5.95 -3.03
C SER A 159 46.10 6.67 -1.72
N LEU A 160 45.43 6.37 -0.61
CA LEU A 160 45.73 6.95 0.71
C LEU A 160 46.77 6.17 1.53
N LEU A 161 47.14 4.97 1.10
CA LEU A 161 48.16 4.14 1.75
C LEU A 161 49.59 4.39 1.23
N SER A 162 49.75 5.29 0.26
CA SER A 162 51.05 5.61 -0.36
C SER A 162 51.80 6.75 0.37
N TYR A 163 51.87 6.69 1.70
CA TYR A 163 52.77 7.56 2.46
C TYR A 163 53.68 6.75 3.39
N LYS A 164 54.94 6.64 2.95
CA LYS A 164 56.15 6.18 3.64
C LYS A 164 56.23 4.67 3.98
N PRO A 165 57.17 3.92 3.36
CA PRO A 165 57.48 2.58 3.82
C PRO A 165 58.27 2.67 5.14
N SER A 166 57.59 2.46 6.26
CA SER A 166 58.28 2.14 7.51
C SER A 166 58.62 0.66 7.50
N LYS A 167 59.93 0.38 7.55
CA LYS A 167 60.68 -0.86 7.83
C LYS A 167 59.88 -2.18 7.95
N PRO A 168 60.35 -3.29 7.33
CA PRO A 168 59.71 -4.59 7.43
C PRO A 168 59.93 -5.20 8.82
N GLY A 169 59.12 -4.76 9.79
CA GLY A 169 58.98 -5.41 11.09
C GLY A 169 58.19 -6.69 10.88
N GLN A 170 58.92 -7.80 10.75
CA GLN A 170 58.50 -9.18 11.04
C GLN A 170 57.02 -9.31 11.42
N PHE A 171 56.13 -9.47 10.43
CA PHE A 171 54.74 -9.81 10.70
C PHE A 171 54.74 -11.08 11.55
N ASP A 172 54.08 -11.02 12.71
CA ASP A 172 53.95 -12.14 13.62
C ASP A 172 53.55 -13.40 12.83
N PRO A 173 54.35 -14.49 12.86
CA PRO A 173 54.03 -15.75 12.19
C PRO A 173 52.61 -16.23 12.47
N MET A 174 52.05 -15.90 13.65
CA MET A 174 50.66 -16.18 14.01
C MET A 174 49.66 -15.43 13.14
N HIS A 175 49.88 -14.14 12.85
CA HIS A 175 49.01 -13.34 11.98
C HIS A 175 49.07 -13.80 10.51
N ALA A 176 50.26 -14.19 10.02
CA ALA A 176 50.42 -14.74 8.68
C ALA A 176 49.70 -16.10 8.52
N ALA A 177 49.81 -16.98 9.53
CA ALA A 177 49.10 -18.26 9.55
C ALA A 177 47.59 -18.07 9.61
N ALA A 178 47.10 -17.16 10.47
CA ALA A 178 45.67 -16.85 10.59
C ALA A 178 45.09 -16.35 9.26
N THR A 179 45.80 -15.46 8.56
CA THR A 179 45.38 -14.93 7.26
C THR A 179 45.27 -16.03 6.20
N ARG A 180 46.23 -16.97 6.17
CA ARG A 180 46.19 -18.12 5.24
C ARG A 180 44.98 -19.03 5.50
N ILE A 181 44.66 -19.28 6.77
CA ILE A 181 43.50 -20.08 7.18
C ILE A 181 42.20 -19.38 6.78
N GLN A 182 42.08 -18.07 7.07
CA GLN A 182 40.91 -17.27 6.70
C GLN A 182 40.69 -17.23 5.19
N ASN A 183 41.75 -17.06 4.41
CA ASN A 183 41.68 -17.07 2.94
C ASN A 183 41.23 -18.44 2.42
N LYS A 184 41.72 -19.54 3.00
CA LYS A 184 41.29 -20.89 2.63
C LYS A 184 39.81 -21.13 2.96
N PHE A 185 39.34 -20.64 4.11
CA PHE A 185 37.94 -20.73 4.51
C PHE A 185 37.02 -19.91 3.61
N ARG A 186 37.37 -18.65 3.30
CA ARG A 186 36.62 -17.78 2.39
C ARG A 186 36.46 -18.42 1.01
N GLY A 187 37.55 -18.96 0.45
CA GLY A 187 37.52 -19.66 -0.83
C GLY A 187 36.72 -20.97 -0.80
N TRP A 188 36.76 -21.72 0.31
CA TRP A 188 35.94 -22.93 0.47
C TRP A 188 34.44 -22.59 0.59
N LYS A 189 34.10 -21.56 1.38
CA LYS A 189 32.72 -21.08 1.57
C LYS A 189 32.11 -20.65 0.24
N GLY A 190 32.82 -19.81 -0.54
CA GLY A 190 32.37 -19.37 -1.85
C GLY A 190 32.15 -20.52 -2.83
N ARG A 191 33.07 -21.50 -2.87
CA ARG A 191 32.90 -22.70 -3.72
C ARG A 191 31.69 -23.54 -3.32
N LYS A 192 31.42 -23.69 -2.02
CA LYS A 192 30.26 -24.43 -1.50
C LYS A 192 28.95 -23.74 -1.90
N GLU A 193 28.87 -22.41 -1.72
CA GLU A 193 27.69 -21.63 -2.08
C GLU A 193 27.45 -21.64 -3.59
N PHE A 194 28.50 -21.47 -4.41
CA PHE A 194 28.40 -21.55 -5.86
C PHE A 194 27.84 -22.89 -6.35
N LEU A 195 28.34 -24.01 -5.82
CA LEU A 195 27.85 -25.34 -6.21
C LEU A 195 26.37 -25.52 -5.85
N LEU A 196 25.96 -25.04 -4.67
CA LEU A 196 24.59 -25.13 -4.20
C LEU A 196 23.64 -24.29 -5.06
N ILE A 197 24.03 -23.06 -5.40
CA ILE A 197 23.26 -22.18 -6.31
C ILE A 197 23.17 -22.81 -7.70
N ARG A 198 24.29 -23.30 -8.25
CA ARG A 198 24.33 -23.94 -9.58
C ARG A 198 23.43 -25.18 -9.63
N GLN A 199 23.43 -26.02 -8.60
CA GLN A 199 22.54 -27.19 -8.52
C GLN A 199 21.06 -26.77 -8.53
N ARG A 200 20.68 -25.72 -7.80
CA ARG A 200 19.31 -25.19 -7.79
C ARG A 200 18.92 -24.66 -9.17
N ILE A 201 19.77 -23.88 -9.82
CA ILE A 201 19.53 -23.34 -11.16
C ILE A 201 19.31 -24.46 -12.18
N VAL A 202 20.19 -25.48 -12.20
CA VAL A 202 20.07 -26.61 -13.13
C VAL A 202 18.76 -27.38 -12.91
N LYS A 203 18.33 -27.57 -11.66
CA LYS A 203 17.03 -28.20 -11.35
C LYS A 203 15.86 -27.40 -11.90
N ILE A 204 15.86 -26.06 -11.72
CA ILE A 204 14.81 -25.18 -12.23
C ILE A 204 14.79 -25.23 -13.76
N GLN A 205 15.96 -25.08 -14.38
CA GLN A 205 16.09 -25.13 -15.84
C GLN A 205 15.58 -26.45 -16.43
N ALA A 206 15.87 -27.58 -15.79
CA ALA A 206 15.34 -28.88 -16.21
C ALA A 206 13.81 -28.97 -16.08
N HIS A 207 13.23 -28.45 -14.99
CA HIS A 207 11.78 -28.41 -14.79
C HIS A 207 11.06 -27.54 -15.83
N VAL A 208 11.62 -26.36 -16.14
CA VAL A 208 11.06 -25.45 -17.15
C VAL A 208 11.09 -26.09 -18.54
N ARG A 209 12.24 -26.64 -18.96
CA ARG A 209 12.37 -27.34 -20.25
C ARG A 209 11.38 -28.51 -20.35
N GLY A 210 11.25 -29.32 -19.29
CA GLY A 210 10.30 -30.42 -19.25
C GLY A 210 8.83 -29.96 -19.27
N HIS A 211 8.49 -28.86 -18.57
CA HIS A 211 7.15 -28.29 -18.58
C HIS A 211 6.75 -27.81 -19.98
N GLN A 212 7.66 -27.14 -20.69
CA GLN A 212 7.43 -26.63 -22.04
C GLN A 212 7.04 -27.76 -23.00
N VAL A 213 7.80 -28.86 -23.01
CA VAL A 213 7.49 -30.05 -23.82
C VAL A 213 6.14 -30.65 -23.43
N ARG A 214 5.87 -30.85 -22.13
CA ARG A 214 4.58 -31.39 -21.66
C ARG A 214 3.38 -30.52 -22.02
N LYS A 215 3.55 -29.19 -22.03
CA LYS A 215 2.50 -28.24 -22.46
C LYS A 215 2.12 -28.46 -23.92
N HIS A 216 3.10 -28.64 -24.81
CA HIS A 216 2.84 -28.96 -26.22
C HIS A 216 2.24 -30.35 -26.38
N TYR A 217 2.79 -31.36 -25.70
CA TYR A 217 2.31 -32.74 -25.78
C TYR A 217 0.87 -32.91 -25.27
N ARG A 218 0.48 -32.19 -24.20
CA ARG A 218 -0.89 -32.22 -23.67
C ARG A 218 -1.92 -31.72 -24.69
N LYS A 219 -1.57 -30.73 -25.54
CA LYS A 219 -2.45 -30.29 -26.63
C LYS A 219 -2.67 -31.39 -27.66
N ILE A 220 -1.60 -32.11 -28.03
CA ILE A 220 -1.68 -33.22 -28.99
C ILE A 220 -2.56 -34.34 -28.42
N ILE A 221 -2.29 -34.81 -27.20
CA ILE A 221 -3.10 -35.85 -26.53
C ILE A 221 -4.56 -35.44 -26.43
N TRP A 222 -4.85 -34.17 -26.09
CA TRP A 222 -6.22 -33.67 -25.99
C TRP A 222 -6.93 -33.70 -27.35
N SER A 223 -6.28 -33.25 -28.42
CA SER A 223 -6.83 -33.33 -29.78
C SER A 223 -7.06 -34.77 -30.23
N VAL A 224 -6.10 -35.67 -29.99
CA VAL A 224 -6.23 -37.10 -30.31
C VAL A 224 -7.39 -37.72 -29.54
N GLY A 225 -7.54 -37.41 -28.25
CA GLY A 225 -8.65 -37.91 -27.44
C GLY A 225 -10.03 -37.44 -27.90
N ILE A 226 -10.13 -36.23 -28.47
CA ILE A 226 -11.38 -35.75 -29.10
C ILE A 226 -11.65 -36.54 -30.38
N VAL A 227 -10.67 -36.65 -31.26
CA VAL A 227 -10.80 -37.36 -32.55
C VAL A 227 -11.14 -38.82 -32.32
N GLU A 228 -10.47 -39.49 -31.39
CA GLU A 228 -10.76 -40.87 -31.00
C GLU A 228 -12.20 -41.02 -30.50
N LYS A 229 -12.65 -40.13 -29.60
CA LYS A 229 -14.05 -40.14 -29.13
C LYS A 229 -15.05 -39.92 -30.26
N VAL A 230 -14.74 -39.05 -31.22
CA VAL A 230 -15.58 -38.80 -32.39
C VAL A 230 -15.62 -40.03 -33.31
N ILE A 231 -14.49 -40.66 -33.59
CA ILE A 231 -14.40 -41.89 -34.40
C ILE A 231 -15.16 -43.02 -33.72
N LEU A 232 -14.96 -43.24 -32.41
CA LEU A 232 -15.69 -44.24 -31.63
C LEU A 232 -17.20 -43.98 -31.59
N ARG A 233 -17.62 -42.70 -31.66
CA ARG A 233 -19.03 -42.30 -31.76
C ARG A 233 -19.61 -42.55 -33.15
N TRP A 234 -18.85 -42.26 -34.21
CA TRP A 234 -19.24 -42.48 -35.60
C TRP A 234 -19.38 -43.98 -35.90
N ARG A 235 -18.40 -44.79 -35.46
CA ARG A 235 -18.41 -46.25 -35.62
C ARG A 235 -19.59 -46.93 -34.92
N ARG A 236 -20.05 -46.37 -33.79
CA ARG A 236 -21.19 -46.88 -33.01
C ARG A 236 -22.57 -46.46 -33.55
N ARG A 237 -22.67 -45.81 -34.73
CA ARG A 237 -23.92 -45.31 -35.35
C ARG A 237 -24.85 -44.63 -34.32
N GLY A 238 -24.42 -43.43 -33.92
CA GLY A 238 -24.98 -42.56 -32.87
C GLY A 238 -26.46 -42.70 -32.49
N ALA A 239 -26.69 -43.06 -31.23
CA ALA A 239 -27.88 -42.71 -30.46
C ALA A 239 -27.47 -42.12 -29.10
N GLY A 240 -27.63 -40.80 -28.94
CA GLY A 240 -27.84 -40.10 -27.66
C GLY A 240 -26.66 -39.84 -26.70
N LEU A 241 -26.47 -38.57 -26.32
CA LEU A 241 -26.07 -38.19 -24.96
C LEU A 241 -27.25 -38.51 -24.03
N ARG A 242 -27.34 -39.72 -23.50
CA ARG A 242 -28.32 -40.07 -22.46
C ARG A 242 -27.57 -40.70 -21.30
N GLY A 243 -27.40 -39.94 -20.22
CA GLY A 243 -26.87 -40.46 -18.96
C GLY A 243 -25.93 -39.55 -18.18
N PHE A 244 -26.11 -38.23 -18.17
CA PHE A 244 -25.76 -37.48 -16.96
C PHE A 244 -27.04 -37.42 -16.11
N ARG A 245 -27.24 -38.43 -15.26
CA ARG A 245 -28.22 -38.35 -14.17
C ARG A 245 -27.55 -37.52 -13.09
N SER A 246 -27.91 -36.25 -12.98
CA SER A 246 -27.86 -35.57 -11.68
C SER A 246 -28.88 -36.30 -10.80
N THR A 247 -28.38 -37.12 -9.87
CA THR A 247 -29.18 -37.60 -8.73
C THR A 247 -28.56 -36.95 -7.51
N GLU A 248 -29.22 -35.89 -7.08
CA GLU A 248 -29.06 -35.34 -5.74
C GLU A 248 -29.68 -36.30 -4.71
N VAL A 249 -29.30 -36.07 -3.45
CA VAL A 249 -29.71 -36.76 -2.20
C VAL A 249 -28.91 -38.03 -1.91
N ALA A 250 -28.35 -38.29 -0.73
CA ALA A 250 -27.83 -37.57 0.44
C ALA A 250 -27.23 -38.69 1.34
N THR A 251 -26.42 -38.31 2.35
CA THR A 251 -26.17 -39.08 3.60
C THR A 251 -25.46 -40.46 3.47
N ASP A 252 -24.38 -40.85 4.14
CA ASP A 252 -23.68 -40.41 5.35
C ASP A 252 -22.31 -41.11 5.43
N SER A 253 -21.49 -40.68 6.40
CA SER A 253 -20.37 -41.39 7.05
C SER A 253 -18.93 -41.15 6.55
N SER A 254 -18.29 -40.23 7.28
CA SER A 254 -16.93 -40.33 7.83
C SER A 254 -15.78 -40.76 6.89
N THR A 255 -14.95 -39.80 6.48
CA THR A 255 -13.48 -39.99 6.46
C THR A 255 -12.77 -38.64 6.56
N SER A 256 -12.13 -38.47 7.71
CA SER A 256 -11.03 -37.56 8.05
C SER A 256 -10.21 -36.99 6.88
N SER A 257 -10.31 -35.68 6.63
CA SER A 257 -9.34 -34.90 5.85
C SER A 257 -8.32 -34.24 6.78
N SER A 258 -7.28 -35.00 7.13
CA SER A 258 -6.09 -34.52 7.80
C SER A 258 -5.09 -33.92 6.79
N SER A 259 -4.89 -32.61 6.91
CA SER A 259 -3.70 -31.82 6.62
C SER A 259 -2.42 -32.55 6.18
N VAL A 260 -1.83 -32.11 5.06
CA VAL A 260 -0.45 -31.60 5.04
C VAL A 260 -0.37 -30.42 4.06
N ASP A 261 -0.14 -29.25 4.62
CA ASP A 261 0.19 -28.00 3.93
C ASP A 261 1.46 -28.13 3.09
N VAL A 262 1.35 -27.88 1.79
CA VAL A 262 2.50 -27.61 0.92
C VAL A 262 2.51 -26.11 0.64
N ILE A 263 3.31 -25.40 1.42
CA ILE A 263 3.69 -23.99 1.22
C ILE A 263 4.26 -23.84 -0.21
N PRO A 264 3.66 -23.02 -1.09
CA PRO A 264 4.32 -22.64 -2.33
C PRO A 264 5.35 -21.57 -2.00
N VAL A 265 6.63 -21.96 -1.90
CA VAL A 265 7.74 -21.00 -1.89
C VAL A 265 7.82 -20.41 -3.31
N LYS A 266 7.20 -19.23 -3.45
CA LYS A 266 7.15 -18.40 -4.65
C LYS A 266 8.54 -17.80 -4.94
N PRO A 267 8.95 -17.71 -6.21
CA PRO A 267 10.25 -17.15 -6.58
C PRO A 267 10.27 -15.63 -6.31
N ALA A 268 11.47 -15.09 -6.07
CA ALA A 268 11.77 -13.71 -5.67
C ALA A 268 11.26 -12.57 -6.60
N GLU A 269 10.46 -12.87 -7.61
CA GLU A 269 9.69 -11.89 -8.38
C GLU A 269 8.42 -11.44 -7.64
N ASP A 270 7.94 -12.23 -6.68
CA ASP A 270 6.70 -11.93 -5.94
C ASP A 270 6.85 -10.73 -4.99
N ASP A 271 8.04 -10.48 -4.43
CA ASP A 271 8.29 -9.30 -3.60
C ASP A 271 8.22 -8.01 -4.44
N TYR A 272 8.68 -8.08 -5.71
CA TYR A 272 8.59 -6.98 -6.65
C TYR A 272 7.17 -6.76 -7.20
N ASN A 273 6.41 -7.84 -7.42
CA ASN A 273 5.01 -7.74 -7.80
C ASN A 273 4.15 -7.20 -6.64
N PHE A 274 4.35 -7.67 -5.41
CA PHE A 274 3.61 -7.21 -4.25
C PHE A 274 3.79 -5.70 -4.00
N LEU A 275 5.03 -5.20 -4.11
CA LEU A 275 5.30 -3.76 -3.96
C LEU A 275 4.72 -2.94 -5.12
N GLN A 276 4.64 -3.49 -6.33
CA GLN A 276 3.98 -2.84 -7.48
C GLN A 276 2.46 -2.83 -7.34
N GLU A 277 1.87 -3.95 -6.92
CA GLU A 277 0.45 -4.09 -6.64
C GLU A 277 0.01 -3.15 -5.52
N GLY A 278 0.78 -3.05 -4.42
CA GLY A 278 0.51 -2.11 -3.34
C GLY A 278 0.52 -0.64 -3.80
N ARG A 279 1.42 -0.27 -4.72
CA ARG A 279 1.43 1.08 -5.33
C ARG A 279 0.19 1.30 -6.17
N LYS A 280 -0.11 0.36 -7.07
CA LYS A 280 -1.27 0.44 -7.95
C LYS A 280 -2.56 0.58 -7.14
N GLN A 281 -2.70 -0.22 -6.09
CA GLN A 281 -3.85 -0.10 -5.17
C GLN A 281 -3.90 1.26 -4.48
N THR A 282 -2.77 1.85 -4.09
CA THR A 282 -2.72 3.16 -3.43
C THR A 282 -3.07 4.28 -4.40
N GLU A 283 -2.56 4.23 -5.63
CA GLU A 283 -2.94 5.12 -6.73
C GLU A 283 -4.44 5.03 -7.04
N GLU A 284 -4.98 3.81 -7.18
CA GLU A 284 -6.40 3.60 -7.38
C GLU A 284 -7.25 4.16 -6.23
N ARG A 285 -6.76 4.09 -4.98
CA ARG A 285 -7.43 4.69 -3.80
C ARG A 285 -7.45 6.22 -3.90
N LEU A 286 -6.33 6.83 -4.29
CA LEU A 286 -6.23 8.29 -4.48
C LEU A 286 -7.16 8.75 -5.62
N GLN A 287 -7.17 8.05 -6.75
CA GLN A 287 -8.06 8.34 -7.87
C GLN A 287 -9.54 8.16 -7.49
N ARG A 288 -9.88 7.11 -6.73
CA ARG A 288 -11.22 6.92 -6.19
C ARG A 288 -11.63 8.06 -5.26
N ALA A 289 -10.76 8.50 -4.36
CA ALA A 289 -11.01 9.64 -3.48
C ALA A 289 -11.31 10.91 -4.31
N LEU A 290 -10.51 11.20 -5.35
CA LEU A 290 -10.77 12.31 -6.26
C LEU A 290 -12.11 12.18 -6.99
N ALA A 291 -12.47 10.97 -7.43
CA ALA A 291 -13.76 10.69 -8.04
C ALA A 291 -14.92 10.96 -7.07
N ARG A 292 -14.77 10.63 -5.78
CA ARG A 292 -15.78 10.95 -4.75
C ARG A 292 -15.95 12.44 -4.57
N VAL A 293 -14.85 13.20 -4.44
CA VAL A 293 -14.91 14.67 -4.31
C VAL A 293 -15.57 15.27 -5.55
N LYS A 294 -15.19 14.84 -6.76
CA LYS A 294 -15.85 15.28 -8.01
C LYS A 294 -17.34 14.95 -8.02
N SER A 295 -17.73 13.75 -7.57
CA SER A 295 -19.13 13.35 -7.52
C SER A 295 -19.94 14.19 -6.52
N MET A 296 -19.36 14.55 -5.37
CA MET A 296 -20.01 15.45 -4.40
C MET A 296 -20.30 16.82 -5.04
N VAL A 297 -19.40 17.33 -5.88
CA VAL A 297 -19.60 18.60 -6.58
C VAL A 297 -20.63 18.49 -7.70
N GLN A 298 -20.98 17.33 -8.24
CA GLN A 298 -21.97 17.26 -9.32
C GLN A 298 -23.41 17.43 -8.84
N TYR A 299 -23.71 17.03 -7.60
CA TYR A 299 -25.07 17.02 -7.07
C TYR A 299 -25.28 18.14 -6.04
N PRO A 300 -26.30 19.01 -6.20
CA PRO A 300 -26.52 20.14 -5.29
C PRO A 300 -26.77 19.70 -3.84
N GLU A 301 -27.57 18.65 -3.62
CA GLU A 301 -27.84 18.08 -2.30
C GLU A 301 -26.57 17.60 -1.58
N ALA A 302 -25.59 17.10 -2.35
CA ALA A 302 -24.32 16.64 -1.83
C ALA A 302 -23.40 17.80 -1.44
N ARG A 303 -23.44 18.91 -2.18
CA ARG A 303 -22.71 20.15 -1.84
C ARG A 303 -23.22 20.74 -0.54
N ASP A 304 -24.55 20.81 -0.37
CA ASP A 304 -25.15 21.36 0.85
C ASP A 304 -24.82 20.49 2.07
N GLN A 305 -24.88 19.16 1.90
CA GLN A 305 -24.43 18.23 2.94
C GLN A 305 -22.94 18.40 3.28
N TYR A 306 -22.08 18.56 2.27
CA TYR A 306 -20.65 18.84 2.46
C TYR A 306 -20.44 20.14 3.24
N GLN A 307 -21.13 21.22 2.90
CA GLN A 307 -21.03 22.50 3.61
C GLN A 307 -21.50 22.43 5.06
N ARG A 308 -22.61 21.72 5.33
CA ARG A 308 -23.08 21.50 6.71
C ARG A 308 -22.01 20.80 7.54
N ILE A 309 -21.38 19.77 6.98
CA ILE A 309 -20.31 19.03 7.68
C ILE A 309 -19.09 19.94 7.88
N LEU A 310 -18.66 20.66 6.84
CA LEU A 310 -17.52 21.56 6.89
C LEU A 310 -17.68 22.63 7.98
N THR A 311 -18.83 23.31 8.00
CA THR A 311 -19.12 24.38 8.98
C THR A 311 -19.19 23.88 10.42
N VAL A 312 -19.67 22.66 10.67
CA VAL A 312 -19.69 22.10 12.03
C VAL A 312 -18.29 21.66 12.45
N VAL A 313 -17.53 21.02 11.54
CA VAL A 313 -16.15 20.60 11.83
C VAL A 313 -15.26 21.81 12.13
N THR A 314 -15.35 22.90 11.36
CA THR A 314 -14.56 24.12 11.63
C THR A 314 -14.88 24.70 12.99
N LYS A 315 -16.17 24.86 13.33
CA LYS A 315 -16.60 25.33 14.66
C LYS A 315 -16.10 24.44 15.81
N MET A 316 -16.12 23.12 15.63
CA MET A 316 -15.61 22.19 16.64
C MET A 316 -14.09 22.27 16.78
N GLN A 317 -13.36 22.45 15.68
CA GLN A 317 -11.91 22.60 15.69
C GLN A 317 -11.50 23.91 16.35
N GLU A 318 -12.18 25.02 16.04
CA GLU A 318 -11.99 26.32 16.70
C GLU A 318 -12.27 26.23 18.20
N SER A 319 -13.34 25.55 18.60
CA SER A 319 -13.68 25.34 20.02
C SER A 319 -12.64 24.48 20.77
N GLN A 320 -11.94 23.58 20.08
CA GLN A 320 -10.83 22.83 20.66
C GLN A 320 -9.56 23.68 20.81
N VAL A 321 -9.32 24.62 19.90
CA VAL A 321 -8.17 25.54 19.97
C VAL A 321 -8.39 26.62 21.05
N ILE A 322 -9.64 27.06 21.25
CA ILE A 322 -10.01 28.11 22.23
C ILE A 322 -10.17 27.56 23.66
N LYS A 323 -10.14 26.24 23.88
CA LYS A 323 -9.90 25.66 25.21
C LYS A 323 -8.40 25.47 25.42
N PRO A 324 -7.65 26.47 25.94
CA PRO A 324 -6.35 26.16 26.50
C PRO A 324 -6.57 25.14 27.61
N ARG A 325 -5.64 24.21 27.73
CA ARG A 325 -5.52 23.20 28.78
C ARG A 325 -5.84 23.80 30.16
N LEU A 326 -7.12 23.81 30.54
CA LEU A 326 -7.56 24.24 31.86
C LEU A 326 -7.31 23.07 32.80
N GLY A 327 -6.17 23.16 33.48
CA GLY A 327 -5.92 22.66 34.82
C GLY A 327 -6.32 21.21 35.08
N VAL A 328 -5.35 20.31 35.02
CA VAL A 328 -5.34 19.13 35.89
C VAL A 328 -5.35 19.65 37.33
N VAL A 329 -6.53 19.68 37.96
CA VAL A 329 -6.64 19.77 39.42
C VAL A 329 -6.71 18.32 39.92
N PRO A 330 -5.68 17.80 40.64
CA PRO A 330 -5.75 16.47 41.22
C PRO A 330 -6.67 16.52 42.44
N GLY A 331 -7.98 16.36 42.21
CA GLY A 331 -8.95 16.09 43.25
C GLY A 331 -8.76 14.68 43.80
N LYS A 332 -7.97 14.55 44.87
CA LYS A 332 -7.99 13.37 45.74
C LYS A 332 -9.43 13.17 46.24
N ARG A 333 -10.14 12.18 45.71
CA ARG A 333 -11.26 11.56 46.44
C ARG A 333 -10.85 10.13 46.77
N SER A 334 -10.44 10.00 48.02
CA SER A 334 -10.34 8.73 48.73
C SER A 334 -11.74 8.11 48.75
N ILE A 335 -11.89 6.95 48.12
CA ILE A 335 -13.01 6.05 48.37
C ILE A 335 -12.48 5.06 49.39
N ARG A 336 -12.99 5.13 50.63
CA ARG A 336 -12.94 4.05 51.61
C ARG A 336 -14.37 3.56 51.82
N PHE A 337 -14.52 2.26 51.60
CA PHE A 337 -15.63 1.33 51.89
C PHE A 337 -17.05 1.86 51.85
#